data_AF-A0A6N9B9G9-F1
#
_entry.id   AF-A0A6N9B9G9-F1
#
_cell.length_a   1.000
_cell.length_b   1.000
_cell.length_c   1.000
_cell.angle_alpha   90.00
_cell.angle_beta   90.00
_cell.angle_gamma   90.00
#
_symmetry.space_group_name_H-M   'P 1'
#
loop_
_entity.id
_entity.type
_entity.pdbx_description
1 polymer ?
#
loop_
_entity_poly.entity_id
_entity_poly.type
_entity_poly.pdbx_seq_one_letter_code
_entity_poly.pdbx_strand_id
1 'polypeptide(L)'
;MSNDPGYTSRNFRGHSRQEVWHVRSDPLLSEVGPGKPCGEFFRRFWLPVALAEQVGELPLRIRILGEDLVLFREKLGELGLVHLHCCHRNMSLEFGIVEEGGIRCSYHGWKYALDGTILETPCEPPASQVKNKTCLGAYPVLEYKGMIFSYMGPMELCPPFPFMDTFDEEGDVMIPYLIESPCNWLQVMENAWDPYHVVYLHTKAVRTQFIEAFAEMPKIQFHERDYGDFYTNTRRVEDIIWIRVHDLFLPSFTQNGGHFPIPDKSRYFGRCGLSRWVT
;
A
#
# COMPACT_ATOMS: atom_id res chain seq x y z
N MET A 1 60.02 -6.95 13.43
CA MET A 1 59.01 -6.71 12.37
C MET A 1 57.84 -6.03 13.06
N SER A 2 57.45 -4.83 12.61
CA SER A 2 56.35 -4.07 13.21
C SER A 2 55.03 -4.67 12.75
N ASN A 3 54.29 -5.30 13.67
CA ASN A 3 52.93 -5.80 13.43
C ASN A 3 51.90 -4.66 13.59
N ASP A 4 52.16 -3.47 13.04
CA ASP A 4 51.16 -2.41 13.01
C ASP A 4 50.31 -2.54 11.73
N PRO A 5 49.04 -2.98 11.83
CA PRO A 5 48.15 -3.12 10.68
C PRO A 5 47.73 -1.78 10.05
N GLY A 6 48.23 -0.63 10.53
CA GLY A 6 48.10 0.67 9.86
C GLY A 6 46.69 1.27 9.91
N TYR A 7 45.79 0.72 10.75
CA TYR A 7 44.49 1.34 11.01
C TYR A 7 44.58 2.44 12.07
N THR A 8 45.57 2.39 12.97
CA THR A 8 45.81 3.36 14.05
C THR A 8 46.12 4.77 13.54
N SER A 9 46.62 4.88 12.30
CA SER A 9 46.90 6.14 11.61
C SER A 9 45.73 6.68 10.78
N ARG A 10 44.63 5.92 10.62
CA ARG A 10 43.45 6.36 9.85
C ARG A 10 42.50 7.18 10.73
N ASN A 11 42.00 8.29 10.19
CA ASN A 11 41.06 9.15 10.89
C ASN A 11 39.62 8.60 10.82
N PHE A 12 39.22 7.84 11.83
CA PHE A 12 37.85 7.36 12.01
C PHE A 12 36.99 8.35 12.82
N ARG A 13 36.87 9.61 12.39
CA ARG A 13 36.14 10.67 13.11
C ARG A 13 34.69 10.35 13.51
N GLY A 14 34.07 9.36 12.85
CA GLY A 14 32.72 8.89 13.14
C GLY A 14 32.64 7.68 14.08
N HIS A 15 33.78 7.14 14.56
CA HIS A 15 33.82 5.89 15.32
C HIS A 15 32.91 5.88 16.55
N SER A 16 32.81 7.02 17.25
CA SER A 16 31.97 7.19 18.43
C SER A 16 30.52 7.61 18.13
N ARG A 17 30.16 7.89 16.87
CA ARG A 17 28.80 8.31 16.49
C ARG A 17 27.87 7.11 16.29
N GLN A 18 27.62 6.39 17.38
CA GLN A 18 26.71 5.23 17.39
C GLN A 18 25.26 5.60 17.78
N GLU A 19 24.99 6.89 17.99
CA GLU A 19 23.70 7.45 18.41
C GLU A 19 22.51 7.01 17.53
N VAL A 20 22.73 6.79 16.24
CA VAL A 20 21.70 6.38 15.26
C VAL A 20 21.04 5.05 15.64
N TRP A 21 21.76 4.12 16.28
CA TRP A 21 21.23 2.82 16.68
C TRP A 21 20.33 2.88 17.92
N HIS A 22 20.31 4.01 18.62
CA HIS A 22 19.53 4.21 19.84
C HIS A 22 18.28 5.08 19.62
N VAL A 23 18.12 5.64 18.42
CA VAL A 23 16.93 6.40 18.06
C VAL A 23 15.76 5.42 17.88
N ARG A 24 14.74 5.56 18.74
CA ARG A 24 13.48 4.85 18.56
C ARG A 24 12.70 5.49 17.42
N SER A 25 11.98 4.69 16.64
CA SER A 25 11.06 5.21 15.63
C SER A 25 9.96 6.03 16.31
N ASP A 26 9.45 7.04 15.61
CA ASP A 26 8.30 7.81 16.08
C ASP A 26 7.05 6.91 16.05
N PRO A 27 6.49 6.51 17.20
CA PRO A 27 5.34 5.63 17.22
C PRO A 27 4.07 6.30 16.67
N LEU A 28 4.01 7.63 16.61
CA LEU A 28 2.88 8.36 16.03
C LEU A 28 2.72 8.08 14.54
N LEU A 29 3.82 7.91 13.82
CA LEU A 29 3.86 7.73 12.35
C LEU A 29 4.15 6.27 11.94
N SER A 30 5.00 5.58 12.69
CA SER A 30 5.51 4.25 12.29
C SER A 30 4.63 3.08 12.73
N GLU A 31 3.79 3.24 13.76
CA GLU A 31 2.91 2.17 14.25
C GLU A 31 1.51 2.31 13.62
N VAL A 32 1.15 1.36 12.77
CA VAL A 32 -0.11 1.38 11.99
C VAL A 32 -1.16 0.37 12.49
N GLY A 33 -0.90 -0.28 13.62
CA GLY A 33 -1.83 -1.26 14.22
C GLY A 33 -3.15 -0.66 14.71
N PRO A 34 -4.16 -1.49 15.03
CA PRO A 34 -5.41 -1.02 15.63
C PRO A 34 -5.18 -0.17 16.89
N GLY A 35 -5.90 0.95 17.00
CA GLY A 35 -5.81 1.87 18.14
C GLY A 35 -4.55 2.76 18.15
N LYS A 36 -3.68 2.66 17.13
CA LYS A 36 -2.53 3.55 16.96
C LYS A 36 -2.93 4.76 16.11
N PRO A 37 -2.45 5.98 16.40
CA PRO A 37 -2.89 7.17 15.66
C PRO A 37 -2.68 7.08 14.13
N CYS A 38 -1.52 6.61 13.65
CA CYS A 38 -1.29 6.41 12.22
C CYS A 38 -2.24 5.35 11.64
N GLY A 39 -2.43 4.24 12.37
CA GLY A 39 -3.37 3.18 11.97
C GLY A 39 -4.80 3.71 11.81
N GLU A 40 -5.29 4.46 12.81
CA GLU A 40 -6.63 5.07 12.78
C GLU A 40 -6.77 6.13 11.69
N PHE A 41 -5.67 6.80 11.30
CA PHE A 41 -5.64 7.70 10.16
C PHE A 41 -5.73 6.94 8.83
N PHE A 42 -4.90 5.92 8.62
CA PHE A 42 -4.92 5.08 7.41
C PHE A 42 -6.28 4.42 7.17
N ARG A 43 -6.93 3.95 8.25
CA ARG A 43 -8.27 3.34 8.20
C ARG A 43 -9.36 4.26 7.64
N ARG A 44 -9.14 5.58 7.61
CA ARG A 44 -10.08 6.55 7.02
C ARG A 44 -10.07 6.56 5.49
N PHE A 45 -9.23 5.75 4.86
CA PHE A 45 -9.07 5.73 3.41
C PHE A 45 -9.31 4.32 2.85
N TRP A 46 -9.66 4.27 1.57
CA TRP A 46 -9.65 3.03 0.80
C TRP A 46 -8.20 2.66 0.52
N LEU A 47 -7.79 1.47 0.99
CA LEU A 47 -6.42 0.98 0.87
C LEU A 47 -6.41 -0.27 -0.02
N PRO A 48 -5.43 -0.42 -0.92
CA PRO A 48 -5.23 -1.68 -1.61
C PRO A 48 -4.70 -2.72 -0.61
N VAL A 49 -5.31 -3.90 -0.63
CA VAL A 49 -5.01 -5.00 0.31
C VAL A 49 -4.49 -6.26 -0.38
N ALA A 50 -4.75 -6.40 -1.68
CA ALA A 50 -4.25 -7.49 -2.52
C ALA A 50 -4.35 -7.14 -4.02
N LEU A 51 -3.66 -7.89 -4.86
CA LEU A 51 -3.97 -7.96 -6.29
C LEU A 51 -5.13 -8.95 -6.51
N ALA A 52 -5.98 -8.68 -7.50
CA ALA A 52 -7.11 -9.53 -7.82
C ALA A 52 -6.67 -10.96 -8.21
N GLU A 53 -5.52 -11.09 -8.88
CA GLU A 53 -4.94 -12.37 -9.29
C GLU A 53 -4.44 -13.24 -8.13
N GLN A 54 -4.21 -12.66 -6.94
CA GLN A 54 -3.81 -13.42 -5.75
C GLN A 54 -4.98 -14.20 -5.13
N VAL A 55 -6.23 -13.81 -5.45
CA VAL A 55 -7.43 -14.44 -4.89
C VAL A 55 -7.90 -15.56 -5.82
N GLY A 56 -7.49 -16.78 -5.49
CA GLY A 56 -7.94 -18.01 -6.17
C GLY A 56 -9.20 -18.62 -5.55
N GLU A 57 -9.34 -19.94 -5.69
CA GLU A 57 -10.47 -20.70 -5.11
C GLU A 57 -10.37 -20.89 -3.59
N LEU A 58 -9.15 -20.82 -3.04
CA LEU A 58 -8.89 -20.95 -1.61
C LEU A 58 -8.84 -19.57 -0.95
N PRO A 59 -9.19 -19.46 0.35
CA PRO A 59 -9.04 -18.22 1.08
C PRO A 59 -7.58 -17.76 1.11
N LEU A 60 -7.35 -16.48 0.85
CA LEU A 60 -6.05 -15.83 0.91
C LEU A 60 -5.88 -15.13 2.26
N ARG A 61 -4.91 -15.58 3.06
CA ARG A 61 -4.50 -14.85 4.26
C ARG A 61 -3.70 -13.62 3.87
N ILE A 62 -4.06 -12.48 4.44
CA ILE A 62 -3.32 -11.22 4.30
C ILE A 62 -3.05 -10.60 5.66
N ARG A 63 -2.03 -9.74 5.73
CA ARG A 63 -1.76 -8.89 6.89
C ARG A 63 -1.65 -7.44 6.45
N ILE A 64 -2.51 -6.58 7.00
CA ILE A 64 -2.60 -5.17 6.64
C ILE A 64 -2.91 -4.34 7.88
N LEU A 65 -2.24 -3.19 8.06
CA LEU A 65 -2.38 -2.33 9.24
C LEU A 65 -2.36 -3.08 10.59
N GLY A 66 -1.50 -4.10 10.68
CA GLY A 66 -1.33 -4.92 11.90
C GLY A 66 -2.41 -5.97 12.17
N GLU A 67 -3.41 -6.14 11.30
CA GLU A 67 -4.45 -7.18 11.41
C GLU A 67 -4.20 -8.35 10.47
N ASP A 68 -4.46 -9.57 10.96
CA ASP A 68 -4.51 -10.77 10.12
C ASP A 68 -5.94 -11.00 9.65
N LEU A 69 -6.13 -11.04 8.33
CA LEU A 69 -7.42 -11.16 7.67
C LEU A 69 -7.41 -12.30 6.65
N VAL A 70 -8.61 -12.66 6.19
CA VAL A 70 -8.84 -13.65 5.13
C VAL A 70 -9.69 -13.00 4.06
N LEU A 71 -9.11 -12.89 2.87
CA LEU A 71 -9.75 -12.46 1.65
C LEU A 71 -10.18 -13.70 0.85
N PHE A 72 -11.42 -13.72 0.37
CA PHE A 72 -11.93 -14.83 -0.43
C PHE A 72 -12.92 -14.34 -1.48
N ARG A 73 -13.07 -15.11 -2.56
CA ARG A 73 -14.09 -14.90 -3.57
C ARG A 73 -15.14 -16.01 -3.46
N GLU A 74 -16.36 -15.67 -3.08
CA GLU A 74 -17.43 -16.64 -2.94
C GLU A 74 -17.91 -17.19 -4.29
N LYS A 75 -18.80 -18.20 -4.27
CA LYS A 75 -19.16 -18.99 -5.45
C LYS A 75 -19.89 -18.20 -6.55
N LEU A 76 -20.53 -17.08 -6.25
CA LEU A 76 -21.14 -16.15 -7.21
C LEU A 76 -20.18 -15.04 -7.67
N GLY A 77 -18.95 -15.01 -7.17
CA GLY A 77 -17.88 -14.09 -7.58
C GLY A 77 -17.69 -12.87 -6.68
N GLU A 78 -18.52 -12.67 -5.66
CA GLU A 78 -18.39 -11.57 -4.70
C GLU A 78 -17.19 -11.77 -3.77
N LEU A 79 -16.58 -10.68 -3.32
CA LEU A 79 -15.41 -10.72 -2.44
C LEU A 79 -15.81 -10.47 -0.99
N GLY A 80 -15.23 -11.25 -0.08
CA GLY A 80 -15.32 -11.04 1.37
C GLY A 80 -13.94 -10.86 1.99
N LEU A 81 -13.84 -9.92 2.94
CA LEU A 81 -12.65 -9.73 3.77
C LEU A 81 -13.04 -9.80 5.24
N VAL A 82 -12.63 -10.88 5.90
CA VAL A 82 -13.01 -11.16 7.29
C VAL A 82 -11.79 -11.34 8.20
N HIS A 83 -11.98 -11.22 9.50
CA HIS A 83 -10.92 -11.50 10.47
C HIS A 83 -10.48 -12.97 10.40
N LEU A 84 -9.18 -13.22 10.58
CA LEU A 84 -8.59 -14.56 10.45
C LEU A 84 -9.24 -15.60 11.37
N HIS A 85 -9.61 -15.22 12.59
CA HIS A 85 -10.01 -16.18 13.61
C HIS A 85 -11.53 -16.26 13.78
N CYS A 86 -12.07 -17.46 13.59
CA CYS A 86 -13.46 -17.79 13.85
C CYS A 86 -13.88 -17.41 15.27
N CYS A 87 -14.97 -16.64 15.41
CA CYS A 87 -15.44 -16.14 16.71
C CYS A 87 -15.89 -17.23 17.71
N HIS A 88 -16.06 -18.48 17.25
CA HIS A 88 -16.40 -19.60 18.12
C HIS A 88 -15.21 -20.07 18.98
N ARG A 89 -14.10 -20.49 18.35
CA ARG A 89 -12.92 -21.10 19.02
C ARG A 89 -11.58 -20.71 18.39
N ASN A 90 -11.52 -19.56 17.74
CA ASN A 90 -10.32 -18.99 17.11
C ASN A 90 -9.65 -19.87 16.04
N MET A 91 -10.39 -20.80 15.41
CA MET A 91 -9.86 -21.51 14.25
C MET A 91 -9.57 -20.53 13.12
N SER A 92 -8.40 -20.65 12.50
CA SER A 92 -8.01 -19.87 11.33
C SER A 92 -8.92 -20.17 10.15
N LEU A 93 -9.54 -19.13 9.58
CA LEU A 93 -10.39 -19.18 8.39
C LEU A 93 -9.58 -19.22 7.10
N GLU A 94 -8.25 -19.13 7.16
CA GLU A 94 -7.39 -19.42 5.99
C GLU A 94 -7.58 -20.87 5.50
N PHE A 95 -8.00 -21.76 6.40
CA PHE A 95 -8.39 -23.14 6.11
C PHE A 95 -9.92 -23.31 6.04
N GLY A 96 -10.65 -22.22 5.85
CA GLY A 96 -12.10 -22.22 5.68
C GLY A 96 -12.51 -22.79 4.32
N ILE A 97 -13.78 -23.18 4.22
CA ILE A 97 -14.38 -23.67 2.98
C ILE A 97 -15.20 -22.53 2.41
N VAL A 98 -14.82 -22.05 1.23
CA VAL A 98 -15.58 -21.02 0.51
C VAL A 98 -16.86 -21.65 -0.06
N GLU A 99 -18.00 -21.05 0.26
CA GLU A 99 -19.33 -21.49 -0.16
C GLU A 99 -20.09 -20.33 -0.79
N GLU A 100 -21.23 -20.60 -1.42
CA GLU A 100 -22.14 -19.55 -1.86
C GLU A 100 -22.55 -18.67 -0.68
N GLY A 101 -22.39 -17.35 -0.85
CA GLY A 101 -22.74 -16.34 0.14
C GLY A 101 -21.78 -16.23 1.34
N GLY A 102 -20.62 -16.90 1.34
CA GLY A 102 -19.64 -16.68 2.40
C GLY A 102 -18.57 -17.77 2.61
N ILE A 103 -18.06 -17.86 3.84
CA ILE A 103 -17.00 -18.77 4.23
C ILE A 103 -17.41 -19.61 5.45
N ARG A 104 -17.18 -20.92 5.38
CA ARG A 104 -17.44 -21.87 6.46
C ARG A 104 -16.16 -22.21 7.21
N CYS A 105 -16.21 -22.11 8.54
CA CYS A 105 -15.13 -22.59 9.40
C CYS A 105 -15.02 -24.11 9.33
N SER A 106 -13.81 -24.61 9.03
CA SER A 106 -13.51 -26.05 8.93
C SER A 106 -13.53 -26.80 10.26
N TYR A 107 -13.67 -26.10 11.39
CA TYR A 107 -13.70 -26.75 12.71
C TYR A 107 -15.10 -27.27 13.07
N HIS A 108 -16.07 -26.36 13.26
CA HIS A 108 -17.43 -26.70 13.73
C HIS A 108 -18.51 -26.26 12.74
N GLY A 109 -18.12 -25.93 11.50
CA GLY A 109 -19.05 -25.63 10.42
C GLY A 109 -19.80 -24.30 10.55
N TRP A 110 -19.39 -23.38 11.42
CA TRP A 110 -19.99 -22.03 11.48
C TRP A 110 -19.76 -21.32 10.14
N LYS A 111 -20.83 -20.82 9.53
CA LYS A 111 -20.80 -20.11 8.25
C LYS A 111 -20.98 -18.62 8.47
N TYR A 112 -20.10 -17.84 7.87
CA TYR A 112 -20.10 -16.38 7.92
C TYR A 112 -20.38 -15.81 6.54
N ALA A 113 -21.26 -14.80 6.48
CA ALA A 113 -21.46 -13.99 5.29
C ALA A 113 -20.29 -13.02 5.06
N LEU A 114 -20.33 -12.31 3.93
CA LEU A 114 -19.29 -11.33 3.54
C LEU A 114 -19.16 -10.16 4.53
N ASP A 115 -20.25 -9.80 5.21
CA ASP A 115 -20.32 -8.76 6.25
C ASP A 115 -20.00 -9.29 7.66
N GLY A 116 -19.61 -10.56 7.78
CA GLY A 116 -19.32 -11.21 9.06
C GLY A 116 -20.55 -11.73 9.81
N THR A 117 -21.77 -11.55 9.28
CA THR A 117 -23.00 -12.12 9.85
C THR A 117 -22.90 -13.65 9.92
N ILE A 118 -23.29 -14.23 11.04
CA ILE A 118 -23.31 -15.68 11.20
C ILE A 118 -24.58 -16.25 10.56
N LEU A 119 -24.42 -16.95 9.45
CA LEU A 119 -25.53 -17.57 8.71
C LEU A 119 -25.98 -18.88 9.34
N GLU A 120 -25.01 -19.72 9.74
CA GLU A 120 -25.27 -21.06 10.25
C GLU A 120 -24.36 -21.40 11.44
N THR A 121 -24.93 -22.12 12.41
CA THR A 121 -24.23 -22.63 13.59
C THR A 121 -24.60 -24.10 13.82
N PRO A 122 -24.15 -25.06 12.98
CA PRO A 122 -24.67 -26.43 12.97
C PRO A 122 -24.55 -27.19 14.30
N CYS A 123 -23.54 -26.87 15.11
CA CYS A 123 -23.30 -27.50 16.40
C CYS A 123 -24.07 -26.85 17.57
N GLU A 124 -24.81 -25.77 17.33
CA GLU A 124 -25.60 -25.09 18.35
C GLU A 124 -27.01 -25.67 18.46
N PRO A 125 -27.61 -25.72 19.66
CA PRO A 125 -29.02 -26.09 19.82
C PRO A 125 -29.94 -25.18 18.96
N PRO A 126 -31.06 -25.68 18.41
CA PRO A 126 -31.96 -24.87 17.58
C PRO A 126 -32.50 -23.60 18.27
N ALA A 127 -32.59 -23.61 19.61
CA ALA A 127 -33.01 -22.45 20.39
C ALA A 127 -31.90 -21.40 20.62
N SER A 128 -30.63 -21.73 20.30
CA SER A 128 -29.49 -20.85 20.51
C SER A 128 -29.64 -19.56 19.71
N GLN A 129 -29.38 -18.44 20.38
CA GLN A 129 -29.45 -17.11 19.79
C GLN A 129 -28.05 -16.54 19.51
N VAL A 130 -27.00 -17.36 19.61
CA VAL A 130 -25.61 -16.88 19.50
C VAL A 130 -25.34 -16.20 18.16
N LYS A 131 -25.91 -16.75 17.07
CA LYS A 131 -25.81 -16.19 15.72
C LYS A 131 -26.43 -14.79 15.57
N ASN A 132 -27.37 -14.42 16.44
CA ASN A 132 -28.05 -13.12 16.44
C ASN A 132 -27.39 -12.11 17.39
N LYS A 133 -26.40 -12.54 18.18
CA LYS A 133 -25.74 -11.73 19.22
C LYS A 133 -24.23 -11.55 19.00
N THR A 134 -23.70 -12.19 17.96
CA THR A 134 -22.27 -12.25 17.64
C THR A 134 -22.11 -12.07 16.14
N CYS A 135 -20.97 -11.53 15.74
CA CYS A 135 -20.52 -11.47 14.36
C CYS A 135 -19.02 -11.73 14.30
N LEU A 136 -18.55 -12.08 13.11
CA LEU A 136 -17.13 -12.01 12.77
C LEU A 136 -16.80 -10.58 12.32
N GLY A 137 -15.60 -10.09 12.63
CA GLY A 137 -15.14 -8.82 12.06
C GLY A 137 -14.98 -8.95 10.54
N ALA A 138 -15.47 -7.96 9.80
CA ALA A 138 -15.42 -7.93 8.35
C ALA A 138 -15.29 -6.49 7.86
N TYR A 139 -14.73 -6.32 6.66
CA TYR A 139 -14.53 -5.03 6.03
C TYR A 139 -15.11 -5.03 4.61
N PRO A 140 -15.65 -3.90 4.13
CA PRO A 140 -16.11 -3.78 2.75
C PRO A 140 -14.95 -3.97 1.77
N VAL A 141 -15.24 -4.55 0.61
CA VAL A 141 -14.25 -4.87 -0.42
C VAL A 141 -14.71 -4.30 -1.76
N LEU A 142 -13.78 -3.72 -2.51
CA LEU A 142 -13.99 -3.28 -3.89
C LEU A 142 -12.85 -3.79 -4.78
N GLU A 143 -13.19 -4.46 -5.87
CA GLU A 143 -12.23 -4.79 -6.92
C GLU A 143 -12.23 -3.68 -7.98
N TYR A 144 -11.07 -3.09 -8.26
CA TYR A 144 -10.92 -2.06 -9.27
C TYR A 144 -9.55 -2.14 -9.94
N LYS A 145 -9.54 -2.17 -11.29
CA LYS A 145 -8.32 -2.20 -12.12
C LYS A 145 -7.31 -3.30 -11.73
N GLY A 146 -7.82 -4.47 -11.36
CA GLY A 146 -7.00 -5.64 -10.97
C GLY A 146 -6.38 -5.54 -9.57
N MET A 147 -6.76 -4.55 -8.77
CA MET A 147 -6.44 -4.43 -7.35
C MET A 147 -7.70 -4.62 -6.51
N ILE A 148 -7.53 -5.09 -5.29
CA ILE A 148 -8.60 -5.24 -4.30
C ILE A 148 -8.36 -4.21 -3.20
N PHE A 149 -9.37 -3.40 -2.95
CA PHE A 149 -9.37 -2.34 -1.95
C PHE A 149 -10.31 -2.67 -0.79
N SER A 150 -9.98 -2.15 0.39
CA SER A 150 -10.85 -2.20 1.55
C SER A 150 -10.82 -0.89 2.33
N TYR A 151 -11.95 -0.55 2.94
CA TYR A 151 -12.06 0.53 3.92
C TYR A 151 -12.18 -0.09 5.31
N MET A 152 -11.24 0.24 6.19
CA MET A 152 -11.10 -0.41 7.51
C MET A 152 -11.46 0.51 8.68
N GLY A 153 -12.10 1.64 8.37
CA GLY A 153 -12.51 2.65 9.35
C GLY A 153 -13.99 2.57 9.72
N PRO A 154 -14.43 3.48 10.60
CA PRO A 154 -15.85 3.66 10.92
C PRO A 154 -16.71 3.96 9.70
N MET A 155 -17.75 3.16 9.49
CA MET A 155 -18.58 3.17 8.27
C MET A 155 -19.32 4.49 8.06
N GLU A 156 -19.69 5.20 9.12
CA GLU A 156 -20.33 6.51 9.07
C GLU A 156 -19.43 7.62 8.53
N LEU A 157 -18.12 7.37 8.44
CA LEU A 157 -17.11 8.26 7.89
C LEU A 157 -16.49 7.72 6.59
N CYS A 158 -17.03 6.64 6.02
CA CYS A 158 -16.50 6.03 4.81
C CYS A 158 -16.60 7.01 3.62
N PRO A 159 -15.48 7.43 3.02
CA PRO A 159 -15.52 8.30 1.86
C PRO A 159 -15.94 7.52 0.61
N PRO A 160 -16.45 8.22 -0.44
CA PRO A 160 -16.56 7.64 -1.76
C PRO A 160 -15.22 7.05 -2.22
N PHE A 161 -15.27 5.95 -2.97
CA PHE A 161 -14.07 5.40 -3.58
C PHE A 161 -13.48 6.38 -4.61
N PRO A 162 -12.16 6.67 -4.58
CA PRO A 162 -11.54 7.64 -5.48
C PRO A 162 -11.28 7.02 -6.86
N PHE A 163 -12.23 7.19 -7.79
CA PHE A 163 -12.00 6.85 -9.19
C PHE A 163 -11.06 7.87 -9.83
N MET A 164 -9.94 7.40 -10.33
CA MET A 164 -8.90 8.23 -10.93
C MET A 164 -9.03 8.21 -12.46
N ASP A 165 -9.21 9.37 -13.08
CA ASP A 165 -9.24 9.55 -14.53
C ASP A 165 -7.97 9.02 -15.21
N THR A 166 -6.82 9.19 -14.56
CA THR A 166 -5.53 8.66 -14.99
C THR A 166 -5.48 7.14 -15.24
N PHE A 167 -6.49 6.36 -14.80
CA PHE A 167 -6.55 4.90 -15.01
C PHE A 167 -7.38 4.50 -16.24
N ASP A 168 -7.97 5.47 -16.92
CA ASP A 168 -8.90 5.30 -18.05
C ASP A 168 -8.43 6.01 -19.33
N GLU A 169 -7.15 6.43 -19.36
CA GLU A 169 -6.52 7.10 -20.51
C GLU A 169 -6.46 6.22 -21.76
N GLU A 170 -6.84 6.80 -22.92
CA GLU A 170 -6.92 6.06 -24.17
C GLU A 170 -5.53 5.57 -24.65
N GLY A 171 -5.45 4.26 -24.93
CA GLY A 171 -4.24 3.59 -25.39
C GLY A 171 -3.27 3.20 -24.27
N ASP A 172 -3.63 3.43 -23.00
CA ASP A 172 -2.89 2.90 -21.86
C ASP A 172 -3.39 1.50 -21.48
N VAL A 173 -2.47 0.66 -21.00
CA VAL A 173 -2.77 -0.65 -20.42
C VAL A 173 -2.32 -0.61 -18.98
N MET A 174 -3.27 -0.70 -18.05
CA MET A 174 -2.98 -0.73 -16.62
C MET A 174 -2.42 -2.10 -16.22
N ILE A 175 -1.25 -2.10 -15.60
CA ILE A 175 -0.59 -3.30 -15.08
C ILE A 175 -0.46 -3.12 -13.56
N PRO A 176 -1.36 -3.72 -12.77
CA PRO A 176 -1.23 -3.69 -11.32
C PRO A 176 -0.11 -4.65 -10.89
N TYR A 177 0.67 -4.26 -9.89
CA TYR A 177 1.72 -5.09 -9.34
C TYR A 177 1.93 -4.75 -7.86
N LEU A 178 2.55 -5.68 -7.13
CA LEU A 178 2.82 -5.56 -5.71
C LEU A 178 4.31 -5.79 -5.44
N ILE A 179 4.88 -4.97 -4.57
CA ILE A 179 6.27 -5.11 -4.11
C ILE A 179 6.25 -5.16 -2.59
N GLU A 180 6.68 -6.28 -2.03
CA GLU A 180 6.92 -6.41 -0.59
C GLU A 180 8.29 -5.83 -0.25
N SER A 181 8.32 -4.86 0.66
CA SER A 181 9.55 -4.26 1.17
C SER A 181 9.63 -4.49 2.68
N PRO A 182 10.71 -5.10 3.21
CA PRO A 182 10.85 -5.41 4.63
C PRO A 182 11.28 -4.18 5.43
N CYS A 183 10.51 -3.10 5.34
CA CYS A 183 10.77 -1.82 5.99
C CYS A 183 9.46 -1.13 6.38
N ASN A 184 9.55 -0.04 7.15
CA ASN A 184 8.34 0.71 7.50
C ASN A 184 7.79 1.45 6.27
N TRP A 185 6.47 1.54 6.15
CA TRP A 185 5.79 2.25 5.05
C TRP A 185 6.37 3.65 4.82
N LEU A 186 6.71 4.36 5.91
CA LEU A 186 7.24 5.72 5.85
C LEU A 186 8.55 5.80 5.05
N GLN A 187 9.41 4.79 5.12
CA GLN A 187 10.67 4.78 4.37
C GLN A 187 10.43 4.67 2.86
N VAL A 188 9.45 3.88 2.44
CA VAL A 188 9.06 3.75 1.02
C VAL A 188 8.38 5.02 0.55
N MET A 189 7.55 5.63 1.42
CA MET A 189 6.85 6.88 1.12
C MET A 189 7.83 8.06 0.99
N GLU A 190 8.75 8.24 1.92
CA GLU A 190 9.81 9.25 1.86
C GLU A 190 10.68 9.08 0.62
N ASN A 191 11.04 7.83 0.28
CA ASN A 191 11.76 7.55 -0.95
C ASN A 191 10.95 7.96 -2.19
N ALA A 192 9.67 7.60 -2.26
CA ALA A 192 8.81 7.95 -3.38
C ALA A 192 8.70 9.47 -3.56
N TRP A 193 8.61 10.20 -2.44
CA TRP A 193 8.45 11.66 -2.42
C TRP A 193 9.74 12.45 -2.62
N ASP A 194 10.93 11.85 -2.41
CA ASP A 194 12.20 12.53 -2.64
C ASP A 194 12.48 12.69 -4.15
N PRO A 195 12.51 13.89 -4.74
CA PRO A 195 12.82 14.07 -6.15
C PRO A 195 14.31 13.85 -6.48
N TYR A 196 15.21 13.91 -5.49
CA TYR A 196 16.65 13.90 -5.70
C TYR A 196 17.24 12.50 -5.87
N HIS A 197 16.68 11.47 -5.23
CA HIS A 197 17.13 10.08 -5.40
C HIS A 197 17.11 9.67 -6.87
N VAL A 198 16.16 10.20 -7.65
CA VAL A 198 16.02 9.91 -9.08
C VAL A 198 17.28 10.25 -9.88
N VAL A 199 17.96 11.34 -9.55
CA VAL A 199 19.18 11.77 -10.27
C VAL A 199 20.36 10.85 -9.98
N TYR A 200 20.52 10.45 -8.71
CA TYR A 200 21.66 9.65 -8.30
C TYR A 200 21.40 8.15 -8.46
N LEU A 201 20.37 7.62 -7.81
CA LEU A 201 20.07 6.18 -7.81
C LEU A 201 19.70 5.68 -9.20
N HIS A 202 18.78 6.38 -9.88
CA HIS A 202 18.22 5.93 -11.17
C HIS A 202 18.99 6.44 -12.40
N THR A 203 20.11 7.15 -12.21
CA THR A 203 20.94 7.63 -13.34
C THR A 203 22.44 7.64 -13.04
N LYS A 204 22.94 8.52 -12.17
CA LYS A 204 24.40 8.79 -12.05
C LYS A 204 25.21 7.68 -11.35
N ALA A 205 24.67 7.05 -10.32
CA ALA A 205 25.44 6.18 -9.43
C ALA A 205 25.37 4.69 -9.82
N VAL A 206 24.24 4.23 -10.39
CA VAL A 206 24.04 2.81 -10.72
C VAL A 206 24.03 2.60 -12.23
N ARG A 207 22.99 3.08 -12.90
CA ARG A 207 22.84 3.14 -14.36
C ARG A 207 21.64 4.00 -14.71
N THR A 208 21.54 4.44 -15.97
CA THR A 208 20.32 5.05 -16.50
C THR A 208 19.20 4.01 -16.55
N GLN A 209 18.21 4.13 -15.67
CA GLN A 209 17.03 3.24 -15.63
C GLN A 209 15.84 3.81 -16.40
N PHE A 210 15.80 5.13 -16.60
CA PHE A 210 14.74 5.83 -17.32
C PHE A 210 15.30 6.44 -18.61
N ILE A 211 15.60 7.75 -18.61
CA ILE A 211 16.24 8.46 -19.73
C ILE A 211 17.41 9.32 -19.22
N GLU A 212 18.38 9.62 -20.09
CA GLU A 212 19.60 10.36 -19.71
C GLU A 212 19.31 11.76 -19.15
N ALA A 213 18.23 12.41 -19.61
CA ALA A 213 17.81 13.72 -19.13
C ALA A 213 17.55 13.79 -17.61
N PHE A 214 17.38 12.64 -16.94
CA PHE A 214 17.20 12.58 -15.50
C PHE A 214 18.50 12.82 -14.72
N ALA A 215 19.67 12.75 -15.39
CA ALA A 215 20.96 13.12 -14.81
C ALA A 215 21.04 14.63 -14.49
N GLU A 216 20.26 15.45 -15.20
CA GLU A 216 20.21 16.88 -14.94
C GLU A 216 19.48 17.16 -13.64
N MET A 217 20.09 18.01 -12.81
CA MET A 217 19.51 18.41 -11.55
C MET A 217 18.31 19.34 -11.78
N PRO A 218 17.07 18.95 -11.42
CA PRO A 218 15.92 19.82 -11.55
C PRO A 218 15.98 20.99 -10.57
N LYS A 219 15.31 22.07 -10.97
CA LYS A 219 14.72 23.02 -10.01
C LYS A 219 13.42 22.42 -9.51
N ILE A 220 13.29 22.31 -8.20
CA ILE A 220 12.09 21.76 -7.55
C ILE A 220 11.31 22.89 -6.89
N GLN A 221 10.00 22.88 -7.09
CA GLN A 221 9.07 23.73 -6.36
C GLN A 221 7.97 22.86 -5.77
N PHE A 222 7.76 22.97 -4.45
CA PHE A 222 6.70 22.30 -3.73
C PHE A 222 5.46 23.19 -3.67
N HIS A 223 4.29 22.55 -3.64
CA HIS A 223 2.99 23.18 -3.65
C HIS A 223 2.06 22.43 -2.69
N GLU A 224 1.47 23.15 -1.76
CA GLU A 224 0.59 22.60 -0.73
C GLU A 224 -0.87 22.55 -1.21
N ARG A 225 -1.62 21.51 -0.83
CA ARG A 225 -3.09 21.42 -0.99
C ARG A 225 -3.71 20.70 0.22
N ASP A 226 -5.02 20.87 0.39
CA ASP A 226 -5.74 20.37 1.57
C ASP A 226 -5.75 18.84 1.71
N TYR A 227 -5.50 18.10 0.63
CA TYR A 227 -5.55 16.63 0.58
C TYR A 227 -4.18 15.99 0.28
N GLY A 228 -3.11 16.78 0.36
CA GLY A 228 -1.74 16.39 0.05
C GLY A 228 -1.05 17.38 -0.87
N ASP A 229 0.21 17.11 -1.19
CA ASP A 229 1.06 18.07 -1.87
C ASP A 229 1.36 17.65 -3.31
N PHE A 230 1.97 18.53 -4.09
CA PHE A 230 2.71 18.13 -5.29
C PHE A 230 3.99 18.91 -5.39
N TYR A 231 4.94 18.41 -6.17
CA TYR A 231 6.07 19.21 -6.59
C TYR A 231 6.22 19.19 -8.11
N THR A 232 6.79 20.28 -8.62
CA THR A 232 7.24 20.38 -10.01
C THR A 232 8.75 20.18 -10.07
N ASN A 233 9.19 19.29 -10.96
CA ASN A 233 10.58 19.12 -11.35
C ASN A 233 10.78 19.81 -12.70
N THR A 234 11.49 20.94 -12.73
CA THR A 234 11.81 21.64 -13.97
C THR A 234 13.26 21.42 -14.38
N ARG A 235 13.46 20.93 -15.60
CA ARG A 235 14.77 20.77 -16.25
C ARG A 235 14.81 21.55 -17.54
N ARG A 236 16.00 22.06 -17.90
CA ARG A 236 16.27 22.55 -19.24
C ARG A 236 17.12 21.52 -19.95
N VAL A 237 16.63 21.00 -21.07
CA VAL A 237 17.35 20.10 -21.96
C VAL A 237 17.43 20.82 -23.30
N GLU A 238 18.62 21.33 -23.63
CA GLU A 238 18.84 22.19 -24.79
C GLU A 238 17.85 23.39 -24.79
N ASP A 239 16.97 23.46 -25.78
CA ASP A 239 15.96 24.52 -25.93
C ASP A 239 14.59 24.16 -25.35
N ILE A 240 14.45 22.95 -24.77
CA ILE A 240 13.20 22.48 -24.19
C ILE A 240 13.22 22.64 -22.67
N ILE A 241 12.20 23.33 -22.15
CA ILE A 241 11.89 23.33 -20.73
C ILE A 241 10.95 22.17 -20.47
N TRP A 242 11.43 21.19 -19.71
CA TRP A 242 10.67 20.01 -19.35
C TRP A 242 10.22 20.10 -17.90
N ILE A 243 8.91 20.04 -17.69
CA ILE A 243 8.28 20.09 -16.37
C ILE A 243 7.61 18.74 -16.12
N ARG A 244 7.95 18.11 -15.00
CA ARG A 244 7.28 16.90 -14.52
C ARG A 244 6.64 17.17 -13.18
N VAL A 245 5.39 16.75 -13.03
CA VAL A 245 4.64 16.82 -11.77
C VAL A 245 4.71 15.47 -11.07
N HIS A 246 4.80 15.51 -9.74
CA HIS A 246 4.63 14.37 -8.87
C HIS A 246 3.62 14.75 -7.79
N ASP A 247 2.52 14.01 -7.71
CA ASP A 247 1.46 14.24 -6.75
C ASP A 247 1.59 13.30 -5.55
N LEU A 248 1.31 13.84 -4.38
CA LEU A 248 1.09 13.13 -3.13
C LEU A 248 -0.35 13.38 -2.69
N PHE A 249 -1.11 12.30 -2.54
CA PHE A 249 -2.40 12.30 -1.88
C PHE A 249 -2.24 11.53 -0.57
N LEU A 250 -2.62 12.18 0.52
CA LEU A 250 -2.52 11.54 1.83
C LEU A 250 -3.48 10.34 1.93
N PRO A 251 -3.11 9.29 2.68
CA PRO A 251 -1.90 9.19 3.50
C PRO A 251 -0.66 8.71 2.73
N SER A 252 -0.83 7.94 1.65
CA SER A 252 0.28 7.16 1.06
C SER A 252 0.15 6.93 -0.44
N PHE A 253 -0.67 7.71 -1.14
CA PHE A 253 -0.86 7.59 -2.58
C PHE A 253 0.01 8.61 -3.33
N THR A 254 0.77 8.15 -4.32
CA THR A 254 1.58 9.00 -5.19
C THR A 254 1.29 8.76 -6.65
N GLN A 255 1.33 9.82 -7.45
CA GLN A 255 1.28 9.73 -8.91
C GLN A 255 2.46 10.45 -9.54
N ASN A 256 3.13 9.72 -10.42
CA ASN A 256 4.35 10.17 -11.06
C ASN A 256 4.05 10.47 -12.52
N GLY A 257 4.47 11.64 -13.03
CA GLY A 257 4.48 11.86 -14.48
C GLY A 257 5.33 10.82 -15.22
N GLY A 258 5.12 10.66 -16.53
CA GLY A 258 5.81 9.65 -17.35
C GLY A 258 7.34 9.57 -17.12
N HIS A 259 7.88 8.35 -17.09
CA HIS A 259 9.31 8.08 -16.89
C HIS A 259 10.14 8.13 -18.18
N PHE A 260 9.51 7.82 -19.31
CA PHE A 260 10.16 7.72 -20.63
C PHE A 260 9.79 8.80 -21.67
N PRO A 261 9.14 9.95 -21.34
CA PRO A 261 8.91 10.97 -22.36
C PRO A 261 10.25 11.60 -22.76
N ILE A 262 10.60 11.48 -24.04
CA ILE A 262 11.79 12.12 -24.60
C ILE A 262 11.52 13.63 -24.72
N PRO A 263 12.41 14.51 -24.24
CA PRO A 263 12.28 15.95 -24.38
C PRO A 263 12.73 16.39 -25.78
N ASP A 264 12.02 15.95 -26.81
CA ASP A 264 12.31 16.22 -28.23
C ASP A 264 11.37 17.24 -28.88
N LYS A 265 10.16 17.39 -28.32
CA LYS A 265 9.13 18.33 -28.77
C LYS A 265 8.31 18.86 -27.61
N SER A 266 7.70 20.02 -27.80
CA SER A 266 6.74 20.57 -26.84
C SER A 266 5.52 19.66 -26.69
N ARG A 267 5.12 19.37 -25.45
CA ARG A 267 3.93 18.59 -25.08
C ARG A 267 3.24 19.29 -23.93
N TYR A 268 1.93 19.51 -24.04
CA TYR A 268 1.16 20.23 -23.03
C TYR A 268 0.56 19.32 -21.95
N PHE A 269 0.40 18.02 -22.25
CA PHE A 269 -0.13 17.03 -21.31
C PHE A 269 0.77 15.79 -21.31
N GLY A 270 1.21 15.38 -20.12
CA GLY A 270 1.98 14.16 -19.91
C GLY A 270 1.10 13.08 -19.30
N ARG A 271 1.35 11.82 -19.65
CA ARG A 271 0.67 10.67 -19.05
C ARG A 271 1.19 10.40 -17.64
N CYS A 272 0.33 9.91 -16.75
CA CYS A 272 0.75 9.31 -15.49
C CYS A 272 1.53 8.02 -15.80
N GLY A 273 2.78 7.94 -15.35
CA GLY A 273 3.65 6.78 -15.60
C GLY A 273 3.61 5.73 -14.51
N LEU A 274 3.19 6.10 -13.29
CA LEU A 274 3.06 5.19 -12.16
C LEU A 274 2.14 5.81 -11.13
N SER A 275 1.21 5.00 -10.63
CA SER A 275 0.41 5.30 -9.44
C SER A 275 0.75 4.26 -8.37
N ARG A 276 0.98 4.71 -7.13
CA ARG A 276 1.51 3.86 -6.06
C ARG A 276 0.82 4.18 -4.74
N TRP A 277 0.34 3.15 -4.08
CA TRP A 277 0.02 3.18 -2.65
C TRP A 277 1.14 2.52 -1.86
N VAL A 278 1.34 2.97 -0.62
CA VAL A 278 2.22 2.30 0.35
C VAL A 278 1.39 1.95 1.58
N THR A 279 1.37 0.67 1.96
CA THR A 279 0.54 0.14 3.04
C THR A 279 1.30 -0.83 3.94
#